data_AF-C5CH17-F1
#
_entry.id   AF-C5CH17-F1
#
_cell.length_a   1.000
_cell.length_b   1.000
_cell.length_c   1.000
_cell.angle_alpha   90.00
_cell.angle_beta   90.00
_cell.angle_gamma   90.00
#
_symmetry.space_group_name_H-M   'P 1'
#
loop_
_entity.id
_entity.type
_entity.pdbx_description
1 polymer ?
#
loop_
_entity_poly.entity_id
_entity_poly.type
_entity_poly.pdbx_seq_one_letter_code
_entity_poly.pdbx_strand_id
1 'polypeptide(L)'
;MGEKLPIKTVMAIIVDNRKNVAEKVQKLLTGWGCLIKTRLGLHDGVLDNCSDVGLIILELVGNSEQHEELCRKLNLLDGVSAKYMDLSFEENR
;
A
#
# COMPACT_ATOMS: atom_id res chain seq x y z
N MET A 1 -2.19 29.21 17.02
CA MET A 1 -1.45 27.99 16.63
C MET A 1 -2.21 27.41 15.46
N GLY A 2 -1.75 27.63 14.23
CA GLY A 2 -2.51 27.26 13.03
C GLY A 2 -2.77 25.76 13.00
N GLU A 3 -4.01 25.37 12.70
CA GLU A 3 -4.37 23.95 12.56
C GLU A 3 -3.58 23.37 11.40
N LYS A 4 -2.76 22.36 11.68
CA LYS A 4 -2.02 21.63 10.65
C LYS A 4 -3.05 20.84 9.84
N LEU A 5 -3.17 21.14 8.55
CA LEU A 5 -4.08 20.43 7.65
C LEU A 5 -3.84 18.91 7.78
N PRO A 6 -4.89 18.09 7.87
CA PRO A 6 -4.74 16.65 8.03
C PRO A 6 -4.06 16.06 6.80
N ILE A 7 -2.91 15.41 6.99
CA ILE A 7 -2.19 14.66 5.95
C ILE A 7 -2.55 13.18 6.09
N LYS A 8 -2.86 12.53 4.97
CA LYS A 8 -3.12 11.09 4.87
C LYS A 8 -2.17 10.46 3.87
N THR A 9 -1.43 9.44 4.29
CA THR A 9 -0.56 8.68 3.40
C THR A 9 -1.30 7.44 2.92
N VAL A 10 -1.41 7.28 1.61
CA VAL A 10 -2.03 6.12 0.96
C VAL A 10 -1.00 5.37 0.13
N MET A 11 -0.91 4.06 0.31
CA MET A 11 -0.05 3.17 -0.48
C MET A 11 -0.91 2.24 -1.33
N ALA A 12 -0.59 2.14 -2.62
CA ALA A 12 -1.16 1.19 -3.56
C ALA A 12 -0.11 0.16 -3.97
N ILE A 13 -0.49 -1.12 -3.96
CA ILE A 13 0.39 -2.25 -4.21
C ILE A 13 -0.28 -3.16 -5.24
N ILE A 14 0.38 -3.38 -6.36
CA ILE A 14 0.01 -4.41 -7.32
C ILE A 14 0.86 -5.66 -7.03
N VAL A 15 0.23 -6.83 -7.00
CA VAL A 15 0.86 -8.10 -6.64
C VAL A 15 0.49 -9.17 -7.65
N ASP A 16 1.48 -9.83 -8.25
CA ASP A 16 1.27 -11.07 -9.01
C ASP A 16 0.69 -12.14 -8.07
N ASN A 17 -0.43 -12.72 -8.47
CA ASN A 17 -1.25 -13.64 -7.68
C ASN A 17 -0.67 -15.06 -7.62
N ARG A 18 0.56 -15.29 -8.11
CA ARG A 18 1.35 -16.48 -7.78
C ARG A 18 1.42 -16.67 -6.27
N LYS A 19 0.97 -17.83 -5.80
CA LYS A 19 0.85 -18.19 -4.37
C LYS A 19 2.06 -17.80 -3.49
N ASN A 20 3.28 -17.96 -4.01
CA ASN A 20 4.52 -17.61 -3.29
C ASN A 20 4.67 -16.09 -3.06
N VAL A 21 4.37 -15.27 -4.07
CA VAL A 21 4.49 -13.80 -3.96
C VAL A 21 3.46 -13.27 -2.97
N ALA A 22 2.21 -13.74 -3.07
CA ALA A 22 1.14 -13.38 -2.15
C ALA A 22 1.50 -13.69 -0.68
N GLU A 23 2.04 -14.88 -0.38
CA GLU A 23 2.47 -15.24 0.97
C GLU A 23 3.58 -14.33 1.51
N LYS A 24 4.56 -13.97 0.67
CA LYS A 24 5.65 -13.05 1.04
C LYS A 24 5.13 -11.65 1.35
N VAL A 25 4.25 -11.12 0.50
CA VAL A 25 3.60 -9.81 0.73
C VAL A 25 2.81 -9.84 2.03
N GLN A 26 2.01 -10.88 2.27
CA GLN A 26 1.24 -11.00 3.50
C GLN A 26 2.12 -11.01 4.76
N LYS A 27 3.20 -11.79 4.76
CA LYS A 27 4.16 -11.83 5.88
C LYS A 27 4.80 -10.46 6.12
N LEU A 28 5.20 -9.76 5.06
CA LEU A 28 5.75 -8.42 5.16
C LEU A 28 4.72 -7.46 5.78
N LEU A 29 3.50 -7.37 5.23
CA LEU A 29 2.46 -6.48 5.74
C LEU A 29 2.08 -6.78 7.20
N THR A 30 2.05 -8.06 7.61
CA THR A 30 1.84 -8.44 9.02
C THR A 30 2.96 -7.94 9.92
N GLY A 31 4.23 -8.06 9.49
CA GLY A 31 5.38 -7.55 10.24
C GLY A 31 5.39 -6.02 10.41
N TRP A 32 4.74 -5.31 9.47
CA TRP A 32 4.59 -3.85 9.50
C TRP A 32 3.20 -3.40 9.97
N GLY A 33 2.40 -4.28 10.58
CA GLY A 33 1.01 -4.02 10.91
C GLY A 33 0.76 -2.77 11.77
N CYS A 34 1.71 -2.38 12.64
CA CYS A 34 1.60 -1.17 13.44
C CYS A 34 1.57 0.13 12.61
N LEU A 35 2.05 0.10 11.37
CA LEU A 35 2.00 1.23 10.44
C LEU A 35 0.75 1.25 9.56
N ILE A 36 -0.04 0.17 9.56
CA ILE A 36 -1.14 -0.01 8.63
C ILE A 36 -2.43 0.23 9.40
N LYS A 37 -3.05 1.37 9.17
CA LYS A 37 -4.33 1.71 9.80
C LYS A 37 -5.50 1.04 9.09
N THR A 38 -5.42 0.94 7.76
CA THR A 38 -6.43 0.32 6.92
C THR A 38 -5.74 -0.54 5.87
N ARG A 39 -6.26 -1.74 5.61
CA ARG A 39 -5.80 -2.63 4.53
C ARG A 39 -6.99 -3.17 3.75
N LEU A 40 -7.08 -2.80 2.48
CA LEU A 40 -8.12 -3.26 1.55
C LEU A 40 -7.47 -4.10 0.46
N GLY A 41 -7.90 -5.35 0.30
CA GLY A 41 -7.52 -6.21 -0.82
C GLY A 41 -8.63 -6.23 -1.86
N LEU A 42 -8.27 -5.98 -3.11
CA LEU A 42 -9.14 -5.98 -4.28
C LEU A 42 -8.67 -7.05 -5.24
N HIS A 43 -9.57 -7.95 -5.62
CA HIS A 43 -9.32 -9.01 -6.59
C HIS A 43 -10.32 -8.85 -7.74
N ASP A 44 -9.81 -8.50 -8.92
CA ASP A 44 -10.64 -8.34 -10.11
C ASP A 44 -10.95 -9.71 -10.71
N GLY A 45 -12.16 -10.21 -10.42
CA GLY A 45 -12.75 -11.40 -11.04
C GLY A 45 -13.80 -11.05 -12.09
N VAL A 46 -13.62 -9.98 -12.87
CA VAL A 46 -14.65 -9.51 -13.81
C VAL A 46 -14.01 -9.15 -15.15
N LEU A 47 -14.42 -9.88 -16.19
CA LEU A 47 -14.01 -9.84 -17.61
C LEU A 47 -12.92 -10.86 -17.96
N ASP A 48 -13.34 -11.99 -18.55
CA ASP A 48 -12.73 -13.03 -19.43
C ASP A 48 -11.20 -13.22 -19.61
N ASN A 49 -10.36 -12.33 -19.10
CA ASN A 49 -8.92 -12.47 -18.95
C ASN A 49 -8.60 -12.39 -17.46
N CYS A 50 -8.50 -13.55 -16.81
CA CYS A 50 -7.85 -13.64 -15.49
C CYS A 50 -6.44 -13.06 -15.61
N SER A 51 -6.25 -11.79 -15.27
CA SER A 51 -4.95 -11.33 -14.86
C SER A 51 -4.73 -11.90 -13.47
N ASP A 52 -3.73 -12.75 -13.30
CA ASP A 52 -3.25 -13.22 -12.00
C ASP A 52 -2.60 -12.04 -11.24
N VAL A 53 -3.35 -10.97 -10.98
CA VAL A 53 -2.86 -9.74 -10.40
C VAL A 53 -3.89 -9.23 -9.41
N GLY A 54 -3.46 -8.94 -8.18
CA GLY A 54 -4.28 -8.34 -7.13
C GLY A 54 -3.84 -6.93 -6.81
N LEU A 55 -4.76 -6.11 -6.30
CA LEU A 55 -4.50 -4.76 -5.81
C LEU A 55 -4.70 -4.69 -4.30
N ILE A 56 -3.77 -4.07 -3.58
CA ILE A 56 -3.88 -3.79 -2.15
C ILE A 56 -3.75 -2.28 -1.94
N ILE A 57 -4.68 -1.69 -1.19
CA ILE A 57 -4.65 -0.29 -0.77
C ILE A 57 -4.46 -0.23 0.75
N LEU A 58 -3.50 0.59 1.19
CA LEU A 58 -3.19 0.80 2.60
C LEU A 58 -3.34 2.28 2.97
N GLU A 59 -3.98 2.56 4.11
CA GLU A 59 -3.80 3.84 4.83
C GLU A 59 -2.65 3.64 5.81
N LEU A 60 -1.60 4.46 5.69
CA LEU A 60 -0.42 4.38 6.55
C LEU A 60 -0.45 5.41 7.68
N VAL A 61 0.13 5.01 8.80
CA VAL A 61 0.46 5.87 9.95
C VAL A 61 1.96 5.75 10.24
N GLY A 62 2.49 6.63 11.09
CA GLY A 62 3.93 6.72 11.35
C GLY A 62 4.60 7.82 10.53
N ASN A 63 5.93 7.75 10.41
CA ASN A 63 6.72 8.77 9.74
C ASN A 63 7.09 8.39 8.30
N SER A 64 7.60 9.36 7.53
CA SER A 64 7.94 9.18 6.12
C SER A 64 9.04 8.14 5.87
N GLU A 65 10.04 8.04 6.75
CA GLU A 65 11.12 7.05 6.64
C GLU A 65 10.58 5.62 6.71
N GLN A 66 9.61 5.39 7.60
CA GLN A 66 8.92 4.12 7.74
C GLN A 66 8.07 3.77 6.51
N HIS A 67 7.41 4.77 5.91
CA HIS A 67 6.64 4.59 4.67
C HIS A 67 7.54 4.24 3.49
N GLU A 68 8.67 4.95 3.36
CA GLU A 68 9.67 4.71 2.32
C GLU A 68 10.28 3.31 2.45
N GLU A 69 10.67 2.91 3.66
CA GLU A 69 11.27 1.60 3.89
C GLU A 69 10.28 0.45 3.63
N LEU A 70 9.00 0.61 4.00
CA LEU A 70 7.95 -0.36 3.65
C LEU A 70 7.78 -0.46 2.13
N CYS A 71 7.70 0.69 1.45
CA CYS A 71 7.59 0.76 -0.01
C CYS A 71 8.76 0.06 -0.70
N ARG A 72 9.99 0.34 -0.24
CA ARG A 72 11.22 -0.25 -0.76
C ARG A 72 11.23 -1.76 -0.56
N LYS A 73 10.90 -2.26 0.65
CA LYS A 73 10.85 -3.70 0.94
C LYS A 73 9.82 -4.44 0.09
N LEU A 74 8.66 -3.82 -0.17
CA LEU A 74 7.65 -4.38 -1.09
C LEU A 74 8.20 -4.49 -2.51
N ASN A 75 8.85 -3.43 -3.02
CA ASN A 75 9.41 -3.40 -4.38
C ASN A 75 10.64 -4.29 -4.58
N LEU A 76 11.23 -4.85 -3.51
CA LEU A 76 12.27 -5.88 -3.60
C LEU A 76 11.70 -7.29 -3.86
N LEU A 77 10.39 -7.47 -3.77
CA LEU A 77 9.74 -8.74 -4.07
C LEU A 77 9.42 -8.82 -5.57
N ASP A 78 9.97 -9.83 -6.25
CA ASP A 78 9.62 -10.10 -7.65
C ASP A 78 8.10 -10.29 -7.80
N GLY A 79 7.52 -9.60 -8.79
CA GLY A 79 6.07 -9.61 -9.02
C GLY A 79 5.28 -8.63 -8.15
N VAL A 80 5.94 -7.67 -7.50
CA VAL A 80 5.29 -6.61 -6.71
C VAL A 80 5.69 -5.23 -7.22
N SER A 81 4.72 -4.32 -7.28
CA SER A 81 4.96 -2.89 -7.50
C SER A 81 4.16 -2.08 -6.48
N ALA A 82 4.85 -1.32 -5.62
CA ALA A 82 4.25 -0.47 -4.60
C ALA A 82 4.60 1.01 -4.83
N LYS A 83 3.62 1.89 -4.64
CA LYS A 83 3.77 3.35 -4.63
C LYS A 83 2.92 3.94 -3.52
N TYR A 84 3.31 5.09 -2.99
CA TYR A 84 2.52 5.82 -2.01
C TYR A 84 2.48 7.31 -2.33
N MET A 85 1.48 7.99 -1.76
CA MET A 85 1.27 9.43 -1.91
C MET A 85 0.72 10.01 -0.61
N ASP A 86 1.05 11.27 -0.35
CA ASP A 86 0.45 12.06 0.71
C ASP A 86 -0.71 12.88 0.15
N LEU A 87 -1.84 12.83 0.85
CA LEU A 87 -3.06 13.56 0.54
C LEU A 87 -3.27 14.62 1.62
N SER A 88 -3.39 15.87 1.19
CA SER A 88 -3.74 17.02 2.04
C SER A 88 -4.69 17.94 1.28
N PHE A 89 -5.43 18.78 2.00
CA PHE A 89 -6.14 19.88 1.36
C PHE A 89 -5.14 20.96 0.91
N GLU A 90 -5.42 21.65 -0.19
CA GLU A 90 -4.70 22.87 -0.55
C GLU A 90 -5.15 24.01 0.37
N GLU A 91 -4.24 24.95 0.71
CA GLU A 91 -4.45 26.05 1.66
C GLU A 91 -5.55 27.06 1.26
N ASN A 92 -6.14 26.93 0.06
CA ASN A 92 -7.18 27.84 -0.46
C ASN A 92 -8.62 27.40 -0.13
N ARG A 93 -8.88 26.89 1.08
CA ARG A 93 -10.23 26.62 1.59
C ARG A 93 -10.73 27.71 2.52
#